data_AF-M2YIJ5-F1
#
_entry.id   AF-M2YIJ5-F1
#
_cell.length_a   1.000
_cell.length_b   1.000
_cell.length_c   1.000
_cell.angle_alpha   90.00
_cell.angle_beta   90.00
_cell.angle_gamma   90.00
#
_symmetry.space_group_name_H-M   'P 1'
#
loop_
_entity.id
_entity.type
_entity.pdbx_description
1 polymer ?
#
loop_
_entity_poly.entity_id
_entity_poly.type
_entity_poly.pdbx_seq_one_letter_code
_entity_poly.pdbx_strand_id
1 'polypeptide(L)'
;MQDWYTRTVRLRFEVFTGAPYAHVAPMEWQIDPGVLRGIARSRGYLEIAPMFQGCMSFQFAPRHVPPVPVFDGPDRPDKDRERWLLNHISESDQVWISIKHAKLSARRVAEVAETEGLRVTADFGDPNDRVLLLSRDPSPPRLPLPAPAGPRFRYAWLNHIAPVTVLVLLGTAAVIVGMPTDYETPIANLLFLAAFVGAIPAAFTTSLFPRSTRIGWLAREFDGSPHVEFAMRSYRIPADLVVQIAGYHGYALYGHSATEAGGPSLKFYKHV
;
A
#
# COMPACT_ATOMS: atom_id res chain seq x y z
N MET A 1 -3.28 -19.92 -11.50
CA MET A 1 -2.31 -18.97 -10.92
C MET A 1 -2.95 -17.96 -9.96
N GLN A 2 -4.22 -17.57 -10.16
CA GLN A 2 -4.91 -16.49 -9.42
C GLN A 2 -5.15 -16.75 -7.91
N ASP A 3 -5.17 -18.02 -7.51
CA ASP A 3 -5.39 -18.42 -6.10
C ASP A 3 -4.11 -18.52 -5.28
N TRP A 4 -2.96 -18.79 -5.92
CA TRP A 4 -1.71 -19.07 -5.21
C TRP A 4 -1.20 -17.85 -4.43
N TYR A 5 -1.28 -16.67 -5.04
CA TYR A 5 -0.79 -15.43 -4.43
C TYR A 5 -1.64 -15.05 -3.21
N THR A 6 -2.96 -15.08 -3.36
CA THR A 6 -3.91 -14.79 -2.28
C THR A 6 -3.68 -15.71 -1.09
N ARG A 7 -3.54 -17.03 -1.32
CA ARG A 7 -3.29 -18.01 -0.24
C ARG A 7 -1.94 -17.79 0.44
N THR A 8 -0.90 -17.46 -0.33
CA THR A 8 0.44 -17.16 0.19
C THR A 8 0.45 -15.93 1.08
N VAL A 9 -0.26 -14.87 0.67
CA VAL A 9 -0.41 -13.63 1.43
C VAL A 9 -1.22 -13.89 2.71
N ARG A 10 -2.35 -14.61 2.61
CA ARG A 10 -3.16 -14.96 3.78
C ARG A 10 -2.39 -15.78 4.79
N LEU A 11 -1.58 -16.76 4.37
CA LEU A 11 -0.68 -17.49 5.30
C LEU A 11 0.25 -16.56 6.08
N ARG A 12 0.85 -15.56 5.42
CA ARG A 12 1.79 -14.63 6.07
C ARG A 12 1.13 -13.80 7.17
N PHE A 13 -0.11 -13.36 6.95
CA PHE A 13 -0.75 -12.33 7.79
C PHE A 13 -1.89 -12.85 8.66
N GLU A 14 -2.48 -14.00 8.35
CA GLU A 14 -3.52 -14.64 9.16
C GLU A 14 -2.97 -15.80 10.02
N VAL A 15 -1.94 -16.50 9.54
CA VAL A 15 -1.42 -17.71 10.22
C VAL A 15 -0.08 -17.45 10.92
N PHE A 16 0.90 -16.87 10.21
CA PHE A 16 2.23 -16.59 10.75
C PHE A 16 2.32 -15.20 11.39
N THR A 17 1.49 -14.99 12.42
CA THR A 17 1.26 -13.71 13.10
C THR A 17 2.19 -13.43 14.29
N GLY A 18 3.08 -14.37 14.63
CA GLY A 18 3.90 -14.34 15.84
C GLY A 18 3.33 -15.19 16.99
N ALA A 19 2.22 -15.90 16.76
CA ALA A 19 1.72 -16.92 17.69
C ALA A 19 2.79 -17.99 17.96
N PRO A 20 2.92 -18.51 19.21
CA PRO A 20 3.97 -19.45 19.58
C PRO A 20 4.05 -20.70 18.70
N TYR A 21 2.88 -21.18 18.24
CA TYR A 21 2.76 -22.31 17.33
C TYR A 21 1.81 -21.97 16.18
N ALA A 22 2.13 -22.47 15.00
CA ALA A 22 1.28 -22.41 13.81
C ALA A 22 1.22 -23.79 13.17
N HIS A 23 0.01 -24.26 12.88
CA HIS A 23 -0.23 -25.56 12.24
C HIS A 23 -0.94 -25.34 10.92
N VAL A 24 -0.38 -25.89 9.85
CA VAL A 24 -0.88 -25.66 8.50
C VAL A 24 -0.89 -26.95 7.72
N ALA A 25 -2.05 -27.33 7.19
CA ALA A 25 -2.17 -28.45 6.27
C ALA A 25 -1.84 -27.98 4.83
N PRO A 26 -0.73 -28.44 4.21
CA PRO A 26 -0.36 -28.01 2.86
C PRO A 26 -1.45 -28.31 1.82
N MET A 27 -2.22 -29.38 2.02
CA MET A 27 -3.31 -29.77 1.12
C MET A 27 -4.53 -28.82 1.20
N GLU A 28 -4.89 -28.35 2.40
CA GLU A 28 -5.98 -27.37 2.57
C GLU A 28 -5.63 -26.04 1.92
N TRP A 29 -4.38 -25.61 2.09
CA TRP A 29 -3.88 -24.36 1.51
C TRP A 29 -3.44 -24.51 0.05
N GLN A 30 -3.41 -25.74 -0.48
CA GLN A 30 -2.94 -26.09 -1.83
C GLN A 30 -1.63 -25.36 -2.18
N ILE A 31 -0.70 -25.33 -1.23
CA ILE A 31 0.61 -24.68 -1.36
C ILE A 31 1.68 -25.75 -1.19
N ASP A 32 2.70 -25.67 -2.04
CA ASP A 32 3.86 -26.54 -1.95
C ASP A 32 4.53 -26.43 -0.56
N PRO A 33 4.85 -27.56 0.10
CA PRO A 33 5.52 -27.55 1.40
C PRO A 33 6.83 -26.75 1.43
N GLY A 34 7.60 -26.71 0.34
CA GLY A 34 8.81 -25.91 0.23
C GLY A 34 8.52 -24.40 0.29
N VAL A 35 7.50 -23.95 -0.45
CA VAL A 35 7.03 -22.56 -0.38
C VAL A 35 6.51 -22.22 1.02
N LEU A 36 5.76 -23.14 1.65
CA LEU A 36 5.26 -22.99 3.01
C LEU A 36 6.39 -22.78 4.03
N ARG A 37 7.45 -23.59 3.96
CA ARG A 37 8.65 -23.44 4.79
C ARG A 37 9.34 -22.10 4.57
N GLY A 38 9.45 -21.66 3.31
CA GLY A 38 10.01 -20.36 2.97
C GLY A 38 9.23 -19.20 3.61
N ILE A 39 7.89 -19.27 3.54
CA ILE A 39 6.99 -18.30 4.17
C ILE A 39 7.17 -18.31 5.70
N ALA A 40 7.09 -19.48 6.33
CA ALA A 40 7.26 -19.63 7.78
C ALA A 40 8.62 -19.08 8.26
N ARG A 41 9.70 -19.47 7.57
CA ARG A 41 11.07 -19.02 7.88
C ARG A 41 11.22 -17.52 7.75
N SER A 42 10.63 -16.90 6.72
CA SER A 42 10.65 -15.44 6.53
C SER A 42 10.01 -14.67 7.69
N ARG A 43 9.11 -15.33 8.42
CA ARG A 43 8.38 -14.83 9.59
C ARG A 43 9.00 -15.26 10.93
N GLY A 44 10.17 -15.90 10.91
CA GLY A 44 10.89 -16.32 12.12
C GLY A 44 10.39 -17.62 12.75
N TYR A 45 9.69 -18.45 11.96
CA TYR A 45 9.23 -19.76 12.41
C TYR A 45 10.21 -20.87 12.02
N LEU A 46 10.35 -21.83 12.93
CA LEU A 46 11.04 -23.10 12.72
C LEU A 46 10.03 -24.22 12.53
N GLU A 47 10.28 -25.10 11.57
CA GLU A 47 9.52 -26.34 11.43
C GLU A 47 9.88 -27.28 12.59
N ILE A 48 8.86 -27.84 13.22
CA ILE A 48 8.98 -28.84 14.28
C ILE A 48 8.31 -30.14 13.84
N ALA A 49 8.51 -31.22 14.59
CA ALA A 49 7.81 -32.47 14.35
C ALA A 49 6.29 -32.22 14.26
N PRO A 50 5.60 -32.82 13.26
CA PRO A 50 4.18 -32.57 13.04
C PRO A 50 3.38 -33.02 14.27
N MET A 51 2.66 -32.09 14.89
CA MET A 51 1.79 -32.39 16.04
C MET A 51 0.46 -33.02 15.62
N PHE A 52 0.08 -32.86 14.34
CA PHE A 52 -1.16 -33.37 13.77
C PHE A 52 -0.89 -34.08 12.45
N GLN A 53 -1.64 -35.15 12.17
CA GLN A 53 -1.51 -35.91 10.93
C GLN A 53 -1.89 -35.05 9.73
N GLY A 54 -1.03 -35.02 8.70
CA GLY A 54 -1.27 -34.23 7.48
C GLY A 54 -0.97 -32.72 7.61
N CYS A 55 -0.58 -32.25 8.80
CA CYS A 55 -0.22 -30.86 9.03
C CYS A 55 1.29 -30.69 9.21
N MET A 56 1.81 -29.58 8.70
CA MET A 56 3.12 -29.06 9.08
C MET A 56 2.96 -28.21 10.33
N SER A 57 3.86 -28.38 11.29
CA SER A 57 3.84 -27.65 12.56
C SER A 57 5.06 -26.74 12.66
N PHE A 58 4.84 -25.52 13.12
CA PHE A 58 5.85 -24.49 13.20
C PHE A 58 5.86 -23.86 14.59
N GLN A 59 7.05 -23.59 15.11
CA GLN A 59 7.27 -22.87 16.36
C GLN A 59 7.87 -21.50 16.06
N PHE A 60 7.33 -20.45 16.68
CA PHE A 60 7.91 -19.12 16.57
C PHE A 60 9.21 -19.04 17.38
N ALA A 61 10.33 -18.86 16.68
CA ALA A 61 11.67 -18.91 17.26
C ALA A 61 12.57 -17.82 16.66
N PRO A 62 12.23 -16.52 16.86
CA PRO A 62 12.89 -15.40 16.19
C PRO A 62 14.38 -15.25 16.55
N ARG A 63 14.84 -15.85 17.65
CA ARG A 63 16.26 -15.87 18.03
C ARG A 63 17.09 -16.87 17.22
N HIS A 64 16.46 -17.96 16.77
CA HIS A 64 17.12 -19.03 16.02
C HIS A 64 16.94 -18.84 14.51
N VAL A 65 15.81 -18.30 14.11
CA VAL A 65 15.52 -17.87 12.74
C VAL A 65 15.12 -16.42 12.81
N PRO A 66 16.05 -15.47 12.62
CA PRO A 66 15.70 -14.06 12.60
C PRO A 66 14.72 -13.83 11.43
N PRO A 67 13.58 -13.16 11.68
CA PRO A 67 12.69 -12.76 10.60
C PRO A 67 13.42 -11.81 9.66
N VAL A 68 12.93 -11.69 8.42
CA VAL A 68 13.51 -10.73 7.47
C VAL A 68 13.43 -9.33 8.09
N PRO A 69 14.54 -8.59 8.17
CA PRO A 69 14.54 -7.28 8.79
C PRO A 69 13.62 -6.34 8.01
N VAL A 70 12.83 -5.59 8.76
CA VAL A 70 12.02 -4.50 8.22
C VAL A 70 12.96 -3.35 7.86
N PHE A 71 12.65 -2.63 6.78
CA PHE A 71 13.39 -1.43 6.41
C PHE A 71 13.42 -0.42 7.57
N ASP A 72 14.59 0.15 7.84
CA ASP A 72 14.72 1.26 8.77
C ASP A 72 15.60 2.37 8.17
N GLY A 73 15.34 3.59 8.62
CA GLY A 73 16.10 4.77 8.24
C GLY A 73 17.33 4.99 9.15
N PRO A 74 18.14 6.01 8.86
CA PRO A 74 19.27 6.37 9.73
C PRO A 74 18.80 6.98 11.06
N ASP A 75 19.46 6.61 12.16
CA ASP A 75 19.21 7.16 13.50
C ASP A 75 19.75 8.58 13.70
N ARG A 76 20.72 9.00 12.88
CA ARG A 76 21.32 10.35 12.91
C ARG A 76 21.04 11.09 11.61
N PRO A 77 19.85 11.66 11.46
CA PRO A 77 19.46 12.34 10.24
C PRO A 77 19.93 13.79 10.17
N ASP A 78 19.84 14.37 8.98
CA ASP A 78 20.04 15.80 8.79
C ASP A 78 18.96 16.60 9.54
N LYS A 79 19.36 17.71 10.18
CA LYS A 79 18.44 18.61 10.90
C LYS A 79 17.27 19.08 10.03
N ASP A 80 17.50 19.21 8.72
CA ASP A 80 16.46 19.63 7.77
C ASP A 80 15.36 18.57 7.59
N ARG A 81 15.68 17.27 7.79
CA ARG A 81 14.69 16.19 7.73
C ARG A 81 13.81 16.17 8.96
N GLU A 82 14.36 16.48 10.13
CA GLU A 82 13.58 16.64 11.35
C GLU A 82 12.65 17.85 11.25
N ARG A 83 13.12 18.99 10.74
CA ARG A 83 12.26 20.17 10.47
C ARG A 83 11.16 19.85 9.47
N TRP A 84 11.48 19.12 8.40
CA TRP A 84 10.48 18.66 7.44
C TRP A 84 9.41 17.79 8.13
N LEU A 85 9.82 16.86 9.00
CA LEU A 85 8.89 16.01 9.73
C LEU A 85 7.99 16.84 10.64
N LEU A 86 8.55 17.76 11.43
CA LEU A 86 7.80 18.66 12.31
C LEU A 86 6.72 19.43 11.53
N ASN A 87 7.12 20.12 10.46
CA ASN A 87 6.18 20.83 9.60
C ASN A 87 5.09 19.94 9.00
N HIS A 88 5.38 18.64 8.81
CA HIS A 88 4.43 17.68 8.26
C HIS A 88 3.42 17.16 9.30
N ILE A 89 3.76 17.16 10.59
CA ILE A 89 2.92 16.61 11.67
C ILE A 89 2.18 17.67 12.50
N SER A 90 2.67 18.92 12.54
CA SER A 90 2.16 19.95 13.45
C SER A 90 0.69 20.34 13.22
N GLU A 91 0.13 20.11 12.03
CA GLU A 91 -1.25 20.49 11.69
C GLU A 91 -2.24 19.30 11.60
N SER A 92 -1.77 18.08 11.82
CA SER A 92 -2.58 16.87 11.57
C SER A 92 -2.81 16.06 12.84
N ASP A 93 -4.05 15.63 13.03
CA ASP A 93 -4.42 14.71 14.12
C ASP A 93 -3.98 13.28 13.84
N GLN A 94 -3.91 12.91 12.55
CA GLN A 94 -3.49 11.58 12.10
C GLN A 94 -2.63 11.70 10.84
N VAL A 95 -1.44 11.09 10.85
CA VAL A 95 -0.47 11.20 9.74
C VAL A 95 0.14 9.85 9.42
N TRP A 96 0.22 9.54 8.12
CA TRP A 96 0.94 8.38 7.59
C TRP A 96 2.36 8.77 7.21
N ILE A 97 3.37 8.12 7.76
CA ILE A 97 4.78 8.39 7.50
C ILE A 97 5.46 7.15 6.93
N SER A 98 5.95 7.24 5.70
CA SER A 98 6.91 6.26 5.15
C SER A 98 8.32 6.62 5.63
N ILE A 99 9.01 5.68 6.28
CA ILE A 99 10.40 5.80 6.74
C ILE A 99 11.33 6.04 5.55
N LYS A 100 11.10 5.38 4.41
CA LYS A 100 11.87 5.61 3.18
C LYS A 100 11.73 7.04 2.66
N HIS A 101 10.55 7.64 2.82
CA HIS A 101 10.31 9.02 2.42
C HIS A 101 10.86 10.02 3.43
N ALA A 102 10.64 9.78 4.73
CA ALA A 102 11.14 10.62 5.81
C ALA A 102 12.66 10.64 5.87
N LYS A 103 13.32 9.53 5.50
CA LYS A 103 14.77 9.33 5.67
C LYS A 103 15.21 9.48 7.13
N LEU A 104 14.36 9.01 8.03
CA LEU A 104 14.53 9.01 9.48
C LEU A 104 14.31 7.58 9.97
N SER A 105 15.01 7.12 11.00
CA SER A 105 14.65 5.85 11.63
C SER A 105 13.26 5.91 12.26
N ALA A 106 12.59 4.76 12.36
CA ALA A 106 11.27 4.69 12.98
C ALA A 106 11.29 5.19 14.42
N ARG A 107 12.36 4.89 15.15
CA ARG A 107 12.61 5.42 16.49
C ARG A 107 12.66 6.94 16.48
N ARG A 108 13.43 7.54 15.55
CA ARG A 108 13.58 8.99 15.50
C ARG A 108 12.28 9.70 15.10
N VAL A 109 11.50 9.10 14.20
CA VAL A 109 10.16 9.60 13.87
C VAL A 109 9.26 9.59 15.11
N ALA A 110 9.28 8.52 15.90
CA ALA A 110 8.49 8.43 17.13
C ALA A 110 8.91 9.50 18.15
N GLU A 111 10.22 9.68 18.38
CA GLU A 111 10.74 10.70 19.30
C GLU A 111 10.30 12.12 18.90
N VAL A 112 10.39 12.47 17.62
CA VAL A 112 9.96 13.78 17.11
C VAL A 112 8.43 13.92 17.17
N ALA A 113 7.69 12.87 16.84
CA ALA A 113 6.23 12.87 16.92
C ALA A 113 5.73 13.12 18.35
N GLU A 114 6.38 12.51 19.34
CA GLU A 114 6.03 12.68 20.75
C GLU A 114 6.18 14.14 21.22
N THR A 115 7.15 14.90 20.68
CA THR A 115 7.28 16.33 21.01
C THR A 115 6.11 17.19 20.54
N GLU A 116 5.40 16.75 19.51
CA GLU A 116 4.20 17.40 18.97
C GLU A 116 2.89 16.77 19.52
N GLY A 117 3.01 15.84 20.47
CA GLY A 117 1.87 15.13 21.07
C GLY A 117 1.28 14.02 20.20
N LEU A 118 1.95 13.61 19.12
CA LEU A 118 1.58 12.44 18.33
C LEU A 118 2.28 11.18 18.84
N ARG A 119 1.61 10.04 18.72
CA ARG A 119 2.16 8.71 19.04
C ARG A 119 2.03 7.76 17.87
N VAL A 120 2.94 6.79 17.79
CA VAL A 120 2.83 5.68 16.83
C VAL A 120 1.67 4.78 17.25
N THR A 121 0.60 4.78 16.46
CA THR A 121 -0.59 3.94 16.68
C THR A 121 -0.54 2.65 15.89
N ALA A 122 0.11 2.66 14.72
CA ALA A 122 0.34 1.47 13.92
C ALA A 122 1.70 1.50 13.23
N ASP A 123 2.26 0.32 13.00
CA ASP A 123 3.57 0.12 12.39
C ASP A 123 3.47 -1.04 11.39
N PHE A 124 3.72 -0.72 10.12
CA PHE A 124 3.62 -1.65 9.01
C PHE A 124 4.98 -1.74 8.33
N GLY A 125 5.45 -2.95 8.07
CA GLY A 125 6.83 -3.16 7.65
C GLY A 125 6.99 -4.17 6.54
N ASP A 126 7.84 -3.84 5.57
CA ASP A 126 8.44 -4.80 4.65
C ASP A 126 9.94 -4.50 4.49
N PRO A 127 10.72 -5.34 3.77
CA PRO A 127 12.16 -5.10 3.58
C PRO A 127 12.50 -3.85 2.75
N ASN A 128 11.51 -3.26 2.06
CA ASN A 128 11.69 -2.11 1.17
C ASN A 128 11.30 -0.77 1.80
N ASP A 129 10.36 -0.78 2.74
CA ASP A 129 9.82 0.38 3.42
C ASP A 129 9.11 0.00 4.73
N ARG A 130 9.09 0.95 5.66
CA ARG A 130 8.33 0.87 6.90
C ARG A 130 7.42 2.09 6.97
N VAL A 131 6.20 1.89 7.42
CA VAL A 131 5.14 2.87 7.39
C VAL A 131 4.55 2.98 8.79
N LEU A 132 4.60 4.17 9.35
CA LEU A 132 4.06 4.47 10.66
C LEU A 132 2.75 5.27 10.51
N LEU A 133 1.76 4.93 11.31
CA LEU A 133 0.58 5.73 11.52
C LEU A 133 0.75 6.49 12.84
N LEU A 134 0.81 7.80 12.76
CA LEU A 134 0.88 8.69 13.90
C LEU A 134 -0.52 9.23 14.21
N SER A 135 -0.89 9.31 15.49
CA SER A 135 -2.16 9.88 15.94
C SER A 135 -1.96 10.71 17.21
N ARG A 136 -2.75 11.78 17.37
CA ARG A 136 -2.87 12.53 18.63
C ARG A 136 -3.80 11.89 19.65
N ASP A 137 -4.66 10.96 19.21
CA ASP A 137 -5.56 10.25 20.14
C ASP A 137 -4.71 9.40 21.12
N PRO A 138 -4.77 9.67 22.44
CA PRO A 138 -4.04 8.91 23.43
C PRO A 138 -4.61 7.49 23.63
N SER A 139 -5.79 7.20 23.10
CA SER A 139 -6.46 5.91 23.23
C SER A 139 -5.79 4.85 22.36
N PRO A 140 -5.67 3.60 22.83
CA PRO A 140 -5.27 2.51 21.96
C PRO A 140 -6.24 2.44 20.77
N PRO A 141 -5.73 2.28 19.54
CA PRO A 141 -6.59 2.25 18.35
C PRO A 141 -7.60 1.11 18.50
N ARG A 142 -8.89 1.46 18.38
CA ARG A 142 -9.94 0.46 18.31
C ARG A 142 -9.80 -0.27 16.98
N LEU A 143 -9.58 -1.58 17.05
CA LEU A 143 -9.47 -2.44 15.88
C LEU A 143 -10.79 -3.16 15.62
N PRO A 144 -11.22 -3.29 14.36
CA PRO A 144 -10.61 -2.68 13.16
C PRO A 144 -10.72 -1.14 13.17
N LEU A 145 -9.73 -0.45 12.57
CA LEU A 145 -9.74 1.01 12.51
C LEU A 145 -11.05 1.49 11.87
N PRO A 146 -11.69 2.54 12.43
CA PRO A 146 -12.86 3.14 11.81
C PRO A 146 -12.50 3.64 10.41
N ALA A 147 -13.51 3.69 9.54
CA ALA A 147 -13.38 4.32 8.24
C ALA A 147 -12.87 5.76 8.44
N PRO A 148 -11.83 6.19 7.72
CA PRO A 148 -11.31 7.54 7.88
C PRO A 148 -12.39 8.59 7.58
N ALA A 149 -12.51 9.58 8.47
CA ALA A 149 -13.47 10.67 8.34
C ALA A 149 -13.03 11.64 7.23
N GLY A 150 -13.96 12.05 6.36
CA GLY A 150 -13.72 13.02 5.30
C GLY A 150 -14.44 12.71 3.98
N PRO A 151 -14.29 13.57 2.96
CA PRO A 151 -14.91 13.35 1.65
C PRO A 151 -14.38 12.05 1.02
N ARG A 152 -15.30 11.23 0.51
CA ARG A 152 -15.05 9.93 -0.15
C ARG A 152 -14.42 10.06 -1.54
N PHE A 153 -13.43 10.95 -1.67
CA PHE A 153 -12.74 11.13 -2.92
C PHE A 153 -11.74 9.99 -3.12
N ARG A 154 -12.02 9.10 -4.06
CA ARG A 154 -11.10 8.03 -4.45
C ARG A 154 -9.98 8.64 -5.29
N TYR A 155 -8.82 8.82 -4.69
CA TYR A 155 -7.67 9.44 -5.36
C TYR A 155 -7.16 8.63 -6.57
N ALA A 156 -7.47 7.34 -6.63
CA ALA A 156 -7.27 6.53 -7.84
C ALA A 156 -8.02 7.07 -9.07
N TRP A 157 -9.13 7.81 -8.88
CA TRP A 157 -9.88 8.45 -9.96
C TRP A 157 -9.06 9.55 -10.68
N LEU A 158 -8.08 10.17 -10.01
CA LEU A 158 -7.17 11.12 -10.66
C LEU A 158 -6.36 10.49 -11.80
N ASN A 159 -6.13 9.17 -11.76
CA ASN A 159 -5.46 8.45 -12.84
C ASN A 159 -6.38 8.21 -14.05
N HIS A 160 -7.71 8.41 -13.91
CA HIS A 160 -8.69 8.29 -14.99
C HIS A 160 -9.02 9.63 -15.67
N ILE A 161 -8.87 10.76 -14.98
CA ILE A 161 -9.08 12.10 -15.56
C ILE A 161 -8.16 12.30 -16.77
N ALA A 162 -6.89 11.95 -16.56
CA ALA A 162 -5.79 11.98 -17.50
C ALA A 162 -6.10 11.41 -18.91
N PRO A 163 -6.39 10.11 -19.09
CA PRO A 163 -6.68 9.54 -20.40
C PRO A 163 -7.96 10.11 -21.02
N VAL A 164 -8.96 10.48 -20.21
CA VAL A 164 -10.18 11.13 -20.70
C VAL A 164 -9.86 12.51 -21.29
N THR A 165 -9.06 13.33 -20.60
CA THR A 165 -8.62 14.63 -21.15
C THR A 165 -7.84 14.49 -22.44
N VAL A 166 -6.96 13.49 -22.55
CA VAL A 166 -6.20 13.22 -23.79
C VAL A 166 -7.15 12.81 -24.92
N LEU A 167 -8.12 11.94 -24.65
CA LEU A 167 -9.08 11.49 -25.65
C LEU A 167 -9.98 12.64 -26.12
N VAL A 168 -10.38 13.53 -25.21
CA VAL A 168 -11.12 14.77 -25.55
C VAL A 168 -10.26 15.71 -26.39
N LEU A 169 -8.98 15.91 -26.04
CA LEU A 169 -8.05 16.75 -26.81
C LEU A 169 -7.77 16.18 -28.21
N LEU A 170 -7.59 14.87 -28.32
CA LEU A 170 -7.43 14.19 -29.61
C LEU A 170 -8.70 14.27 -30.45
N GLY A 171 -9.88 14.10 -29.83
CA GLY A 171 -11.17 14.24 -30.50
C GLY A 171 -11.40 15.66 -31.03
N THR A 172 -11.09 16.68 -30.22
CA THR A 172 -11.17 18.08 -30.66
C THR A 172 -10.16 18.40 -31.76
N ALA A 173 -8.92 17.91 -31.67
CA ALA A 173 -7.94 18.06 -32.75
C ALA A 173 -8.41 17.41 -34.06
N ALA A 174 -9.00 16.21 -34.00
CA ALA A 174 -9.53 15.52 -35.18
C ALA A 174 -10.70 16.26 -35.83
N VAL A 175 -11.60 16.85 -35.03
CA VAL A 175 -12.70 17.68 -35.53
C VAL A 175 -12.18 18.95 -36.22
N ILE A 176 -11.16 19.60 -35.67
CA ILE A 176 -10.56 20.81 -36.26
C ILE A 176 -9.87 20.49 -37.59
N VAL A 177 -9.15 19.36 -37.69
CA VAL A 177 -8.50 18.92 -38.95
C VAL A 177 -9.52 18.52 -40.02
N GLY A 178 -10.70 18.04 -39.64
CA GLY A 178 -11.76 17.67 -40.57
C GLY A 178 -12.60 18.84 -41.11
N MET A 179 -12.38 20.08 -40.63
CA MET A 179 -13.10 21.25 -41.13
C MET A 179 -12.43 21.79 -42.41
N PRO A 180 -13.20 22.07 -43.47
CA PRO A 180 -12.67 22.62 -44.72
C PRO A 180 -12.48 24.14 -44.55
N THR A 181 -11.38 24.55 -43.92
CA THR A 181 -10.98 25.95 -43.85
C THR A 181 -9.46 26.09 -43.89
N ASP A 182 -8.97 27.12 -44.59
CA ASP A 182 -7.56 27.48 -44.85
C ASP A 182 -6.70 27.80 -43.59
N TYR A 183 -7.11 27.35 -42.40
CA TYR A 183 -6.38 27.49 -41.14
C TYR A 183 -5.63 26.21 -40.80
N GLU A 184 -4.70 25.83 -41.66
CA GLU A 184 -4.05 24.53 -41.56
C GLU A 184 -2.69 24.61 -40.86
N THR A 185 -2.47 23.67 -39.94
CA THR A 185 -1.20 23.16 -39.36
C THR A 185 -0.79 23.58 -37.93
N PRO A 186 -0.74 24.86 -37.48
CA PRO A 186 -0.10 25.17 -36.21
C PRO A 186 -0.94 24.80 -34.98
N ILE A 187 -2.27 24.99 -35.04
CA ILE A 187 -3.19 24.73 -33.91
C ILE A 187 -3.36 23.22 -33.67
N ALA A 188 -3.50 22.44 -34.76
CA ALA A 188 -3.60 20.98 -34.67
C ALA A 188 -2.32 20.35 -34.11
N ASN A 189 -1.14 20.83 -34.54
CA ASN A 189 0.14 20.38 -33.98
C ASN A 189 0.31 20.80 -32.51
N LEU A 190 -0.14 21.98 -32.11
CA LEU A 190 -0.14 22.42 -30.71
C LEU A 190 -1.06 21.57 -29.83
N LEU A 191 -2.26 21.23 -30.31
CA LEU A 191 -3.19 20.35 -29.60
C LEU A 191 -2.66 18.91 -29.53
N PHE A 192 -2.03 18.42 -30.60
CA PHE A 192 -1.39 17.11 -30.61
C PHE A 192 -0.21 17.06 -29.64
N LEU A 193 0.65 18.08 -29.63
CA LEU A 193 1.76 18.22 -28.70
C LEU A 193 1.26 18.37 -27.26
N ALA A 194 0.22 19.16 -27.01
CA ALA A 194 -0.40 19.30 -25.69
C ALA A 194 -1.04 17.99 -25.22
N ALA A 195 -1.68 17.23 -26.12
CA ALA A 195 -2.20 15.90 -25.82
C ALA A 195 -1.07 14.91 -25.48
N PHE A 196 0.06 14.94 -26.20
CA PHE A 196 1.21 14.07 -25.93
C PHE A 196 1.94 14.43 -24.63
N VAL A 197 2.20 15.73 -24.42
CA VAL A 197 2.84 16.26 -23.21
C VAL A 197 1.94 16.08 -21.99
N GLY A 198 0.61 16.16 -22.17
CA GLY A 198 -0.38 15.87 -21.14
C GLY A 198 -0.59 14.38 -20.86
N ALA A 199 -0.46 13.49 -21.86
CA ALA A 199 -0.75 12.07 -21.70
C ALA A 199 0.25 11.31 -20.82
N ILE A 200 1.54 11.63 -20.94
CA ILE A 200 2.62 10.87 -20.30
C ILE A 200 2.66 11.08 -18.76
N PRO A 201 2.50 12.30 -18.22
CA PRO A 201 2.45 12.51 -16.76
C PRO A 201 1.18 11.97 -16.11
N ALA A 202 0.11 11.80 -16.88
CA ALA A 202 -1.22 11.78 -16.32
C ALA A 202 -1.70 10.35 -15.93
N ALA A 203 -1.13 9.30 -16.53
CA ALA A 203 -1.26 7.92 -16.02
C ALA A 203 -0.47 7.66 -14.70
N PHE A 204 0.23 8.68 -14.21
CA PHE A 204 1.11 8.62 -13.04
C PHE A 204 0.94 9.84 -12.11
N THR A 205 -0.19 10.57 -12.19
CA THR A 205 -0.42 11.80 -11.40
C THR A 205 -0.23 11.55 -9.90
N THR A 206 -0.78 10.45 -9.41
CA THR A 206 -0.60 9.99 -8.03
C THR A 206 0.88 9.79 -7.64
N SER A 207 1.74 9.37 -8.57
CA SER A 207 3.16 9.15 -8.29
C SER A 207 3.98 10.43 -8.10
N LEU A 208 3.45 11.58 -8.54
CA LEU A 208 4.03 12.89 -8.26
C LEU A 208 3.92 13.25 -6.77
N PHE A 209 3.00 12.61 -6.06
CA PHE A 209 2.80 12.84 -4.64
C PHE A 209 3.75 11.98 -3.79
N PRO A 210 4.19 12.52 -2.65
CA PRO A 210 5.04 11.79 -1.75
C PRO A 210 4.41 10.48 -1.27
N ARG A 211 5.26 9.50 -0.94
CA ARG A 211 4.81 8.14 -0.58
C ARG A 211 3.92 8.15 0.68
N SER A 212 4.26 8.97 1.67
CA SER A 212 3.43 9.24 2.85
C SER A 212 1.99 9.63 2.50
N THR A 213 1.83 10.58 1.56
CA THR A 213 0.52 11.06 1.10
C THR A 213 -0.26 9.96 0.39
N ARG A 214 0.41 9.21 -0.50
CA ARG A 214 -0.22 8.09 -1.22
C ARG A 214 -0.70 6.97 -0.30
N ILE A 215 0.03 6.69 0.77
CA ILE A 215 -0.38 5.72 1.80
C ILE A 215 -1.64 6.23 2.51
N GLY A 216 -1.69 7.51 2.87
CA GLY A 216 -2.90 8.11 3.45
C GLY A 216 -4.11 8.04 2.52
N TRP A 217 -3.90 8.21 1.21
CA TRP A 217 -4.96 8.02 0.22
C TRP A 217 -5.39 6.56 0.06
N LEU A 218 -4.43 5.63 0.08
CA LEU A 218 -4.71 4.19 0.07
C LEU A 218 -5.55 3.79 1.28
N ALA A 219 -5.19 4.26 2.48
CA ALA A 219 -5.94 3.96 3.70
C ALA A 219 -7.42 4.41 3.61
N ARG A 220 -7.69 5.49 2.86
CA ARG A 220 -9.06 5.97 2.60
C ARG A 220 -9.87 5.09 1.66
N GLU A 221 -9.25 4.18 0.91
CA GLU A 221 -10.00 3.19 0.12
C GLU A 221 -10.72 2.17 1.03
N PHE A 222 -10.27 1.98 2.27
CA PHE A 222 -10.89 1.12 3.27
C PHE A 222 -11.96 1.88 4.07
N ASP A 223 -12.99 2.36 3.36
CA ASP A 223 -14.03 3.26 3.87
C ASP A 223 -15.16 2.57 4.66
N GLY A 224 -15.02 1.28 4.94
CA GLY A 224 -16.02 0.47 5.62
C GLY A 224 -16.97 -0.28 4.69
N SER A 225 -16.86 -0.08 3.36
CA SER A 225 -17.58 -0.85 2.34
C SER A 225 -17.30 -2.35 2.46
N PRO A 226 -18.27 -3.22 2.13
CA PRO A 226 -18.09 -4.68 2.26
C PRO A 226 -17.03 -5.22 1.30
N HIS A 227 -16.84 -4.58 0.15
CA HIS A 227 -15.85 -4.95 -0.86
C HIS A 227 -15.08 -3.71 -1.30
N VAL A 228 -13.76 -3.84 -1.42
CA VAL A 228 -12.85 -2.78 -1.87
C VAL A 228 -11.95 -3.36 -2.96
N GLU A 229 -11.90 -2.68 -4.11
CA GLU A 229 -11.00 -3.00 -5.21
C GLU A 229 -10.28 -1.74 -5.69
N PHE A 230 -8.96 -1.85 -5.85
CA PHE A 230 -8.16 -0.80 -6.48
C PHE A 230 -6.96 -1.38 -7.24
N ALA A 231 -6.52 -0.63 -8.25
CA ALA A 231 -5.32 -0.95 -9.03
C ALA A 231 -4.05 -0.57 -8.25
N MET A 232 -3.12 -1.50 -8.12
CA MET A 232 -1.86 -1.32 -7.39
C MET A 232 -0.97 -0.24 -8.03
N ARG A 233 -1.04 -0.12 -9.35
CA ARG A 233 -0.29 0.90 -10.11
C ARG A 233 -0.62 2.31 -9.67
N SER A 234 -1.86 2.56 -9.21
CA SER A 234 -2.31 3.87 -8.76
C SER A 234 -1.60 4.37 -7.51
N TYR A 235 -1.15 3.47 -6.65
CA TYR A 235 -0.50 3.86 -5.39
C TYR A 235 1.00 3.59 -5.40
N ARG A 236 1.49 2.66 -6.23
CA ARG A 236 2.90 2.19 -6.25
C ARG A 236 3.43 1.86 -4.85
N ILE A 237 2.58 1.23 -4.04
CA ILE A 237 2.91 0.70 -2.72
C ILE A 237 3.03 -0.83 -2.87
N PRO A 238 4.04 -1.48 -2.26
CA PRO A 238 4.16 -2.93 -2.25
C PRO A 238 2.91 -3.61 -1.70
N ALA A 239 2.49 -4.72 -2.30
CA ALA A 239 1.28 -5.44 -1.92
C ALA A 239 1.30 -5.92 -0.46
N ASP A 240 2.46 -6.31 0.06
CA ASP A 240 2.60 -6.74 1.47
C ASP A 240 2.26 -5.62 2.46
N LEU A 241 2.60 -4.36 2.15
CA LEU A 241 2.19 -3.21 2.96
C LEU A 241 0.71 -2.90 2.81
N VAL A 242 0.17 -3.02 1.59
CA VAL A 242 -1.27 -2.84 1.34
C VAL A 242 -2.10 -3.81 2.16
N VAL A 243 -1.71 -5.08 2.20
CA VAL A 243 -2.43 -6.13 2.94
C VAL A 243 -2.36 -5.89 4.45
N GLN A 244 -1.21 -5.46 4.97
CA GLN A 244 -1.08 -5.10 6.39
C GLN A 244 -2.00 -3.94 6.77
N ILE A 245 -2.03 -2.88 5.95
CA ILE A 245 -2.93 -1.73 6.14
C ILE A 245 -4.40 -2.19 6.06
N ALA A 246 -4.75 -3.00 5.06
CA ALA A 246 -6.09 -3.55 4.89
C ALA A 246 -6.54 -4.34 6.13
N GLY A 247 -5.70 -5.25 6.61
CA GLY A 247 -5.97 -6.05 7.81
C GLY A 247 -6.20 -5.20 9.05
N TYR A 248 -5.48 -4.09 9.17
CA TYR A 248 -5.65 -3.12 10.27
C TYR A 248 -7.01 -2.39 10.22
N HIS A 249 -7.59 -2.24 9.03
CA HIS A 249 -8.97 -1.78 8.81
C HIS A 249 -10.01 -2.91 8.82
N GLY A 250 -9.64 -4.15 9.14
CA GLY A 250 -10.54 -5.30 9.20
C GLY A 250 -10.85 -5.94 7.85
N TYR A 251 -10.01 -5.72 6.85
CA TYR A 251 -10.19 -6.27 5.52
C TYR A 251 -9.26 -7.46 5.26
N ALA A 252 -9.77 -8.48 4.58
CA ALA A 252 -8.98 -9.62 4.11
C ALA A 252 -8.94 -9.67 2.58
N LEU A 253 -7.78 -10.08 2.06
CA LEU A 253 -7.57 -10.26 0.63
C LEU A 253 -8.27 -11.54 0.16
N TYR A 254 -9.23 -11.41 -0.76
CA TYR A 254 -9.90 -12.59 -1.36
C TYR A 254 -9.61 -12.79 -2.83
N GLY A 255 -9.02 -11.80 -3.50
CA GLY A 255 -8.70 -11.95 -4.91
C GLY A 255 -7.71 -10.94 -5.42
N HIS A 256 -7.14 -11.27 -6.56
CA HIS A 256 -6.39 -10.33 -7.38
C HIS A 256 -6.86 -10.48 -8.84
N SER A 257 -6.87 -9.39 -9.58
CA SER A 257 -7.02 -9.42 -11.04
C SER A 257 -5.90 -8.66 -11.69
N ALA A 258 -5.65 -8.91 -12.97
CA ALA A 258 -4.80 -8.06 -13.78
C ALA A 258 -5.62 -7.65 -14.99
N THR A 259 -5.68 -6.35 -15.26
CA THR A 259 -6.19 -5.85 -16.54
C THR A 259 -5.02 -5.38 -17.37
N GLU A 260 -5.07 -5.60 -18.69
CA GLU A 260 -3.98 -5.17 -19.60
C GLU A 260 -3.73 -3.66 -19.52
N ALA A 261 -4.77 -2.86 -19.26
CA ALA A 261 -4.67 -1.41 -19.11
C ALA A 261 -4.26 -0.93 -17.71
N GLY A 262 -4.70 -1.63 -16.64
CA GLY A 262 -4.57 -1.16 -15.24
C GLY A 262 -3.46 -1.82 -14.43
N GLY A 263 -2.90 -2.93 -14.91
CA GLY A 263 -1.98 -3.76 -14.14
C GLY A 263 -2.68 -4.55 -13.04
N PRO A 264 -1.95 -5.06 -12.03
CA PRO A 264 -2.54 -5.86 -10.96
C PRO A 264 -3.47 -5.00 -10.07
N SER A 265 -4.68 -5.49 -9.81
CA SER A 265 -5.63 -5.00 -8.81
C SER A 265 -5.77 -6.02 -7.67
N LEU A 266 -5.96 -5.51 -6.46
CA LEU A 266 -6.23 -6.32 -5.28
C LEU A 266 -7.68 -6.12 -4.85
N LYS A 267 -8.32 -7.20 -4.42
CA LYS A 267 -9.72 -7.24 -3.98
C LYS A 267 -9.80 -7.68 -2.53
N PHE A 268 -10.46 -6.87 -1.73
CA PHE A 268 -10.59 -7.04 -0.29
C PHE A 268 -12.05 -7.11 0.12
N TYR A 269 -12.37 -7.96 1.11
CA TYR A 269 -13.68 -7.98 1.76
C TYR A 269 -13.53 -7.62 3.22
N LYS A 270 -14.56 -6.98 3.78
CA LYS A 270 -14.58 -6.60 5.20
C LYS A 270 -15.01 -7.79 6.07
N HIS A 271 -14.25 -8.10 7.11
CA HIS A 271 -14.70 -8.99 8.17
C HIS A 271 -15.78 -8.26 9.00
N VAL A 272 -16.97 -8.88 9.07
CA VAL A 272 -18.11 -8.41 9.87
C VAL A 272 -17.89 -8.72 11.34
#